data_AF-A0A946USI8-F1
#
_entry.id   AF-A0A946USI8-F1
#
_cell.length_a   1.000
_cell.length_b   1.000
_cell.length_c   1.000
_cell.angle_alpha   90.00
_cell.angle_beta   90.00
_cell.angle_gamma   90.00
#
_symmetry.space_group_name_H-M   'P 1'
#
loop_
_entity.id
_entity.type
_entity.pdbx_description
1 polymer ?
#
loop_
_entity_poly.entity_id
_entity_poly.type
_entity_poly.pdbx_seq_one_letter_code
_entity_poly.pdbx_strand_id
1 'polypeptide(L)'
;MFDSLLQNIPALLAVFAVAGILGWLLRGLKASRRQEKISDEWEIKFDETARQRDRFNAENNKLRDAIEAQQALMAKHEQAAQRSRTELESAREKIKLLGKDNFTISAERDDFKNSSLTHQNALNVANRQIGELEAEFVKAGEFYKGELEKALEKRKALELKIDDARHEHESLSNLLEASRSEHDSVKKMLASAQTRLANIDELENSVIELEADNAQLRHDATLARQEVDALRRDVAELEELKIQNKELAHCLTSMENSRKQYEVDAKRYREQADQSEKRSETLLLKLDDVEKSFSEMARQHDEALKVVQHREPAQAGNGNVHEDSQSEVDDLTQIVGIGKVFQQTLHKLGVFSFRQIAAFGPSDIARVNMELKEFKGRMEQDDWIGQAKELHFKKYGDSGTTH
;
A
#
# COMPACT_ATOMS: atom_id res chain seq x y z
N MET A 1 21.93 -175.02 -181.66
CA MET A 1 20.64 -174.55 -181.13
C MET A 1 20.75 -173.04 -181.07
N PHE A 2 20.17 -172.32 -182.04
CA PHE A 2 18.73 -171.99 -182.14
C PHE A 2 18.31 -171.15 -180.94
N ASP A 3 18.07 -169.84 -181.07
CA ASP A 3 17.04 -169.14 -181.87
C ASP A 3 15.62 -169.53 -181.48
N SER A 4 14.91 -168.62 -180.77
CA SER A 4 13.44 -168.42 -180.80
C SER A 4 12.85 -167.49 -179.71
N LEU A 5 13.63 -166.72 -178.93
CA LEU A 5 13.10 -165.89 -177.82
C LEU A 5 13.53 -164.40 -177.80
N LEU A 6 13.63 -163.74 -178.95
CA LEU A 6 14.09 -162.33 -179.04
C LEU A 6 13.15 -161.41 -179.86
N GLN A 7 11.82 -161.61 -179.79
CA GLN A 7 10.86 -160.97 -180.70
C GLN A 7 9.68 -160.19 -180.05
N ASN A 8 9.50 -160.23 -178.72
CA ASN A 8 8.29 -159.69 -178.05
C ASN A 8 8.48 -158.42 -177.18
N ILE A 9 9.60 -157.72 -177.30
CA ILE A 9 9.94 -156.57 -176.43
C ILE A 9 9.03 -155.32 -176.60
N PRO A 10 8.56 -154.91 -177.80
CA PRO A 10 7.86 -153.62 -177.95
C PRO A 10 6.47 -153.54 -177.28
N ALA A 11 5.69 -154.62 -177.29
CA ALA A 11 4.25 -154.55 -177.00
C ALA A 11 3.91 -154.25 -175.53
N LEU A 12 4.75 -154.68 -174.58
CA LEU A 12 4.50 -154.51 -173.14
C LEU A 12 4.58 -153.04 -172.68
N LEU A 13 5.42 -152.22 -173.31
CA LEU A 13 5.67 -150.84 -172.85
C LEU A 13 4.46 -149.91 -173.04
N ALA A 14 3.65 -150.12 -174.08
CA ALA A 14 2.50 -149.26 -174.38
C ALA A 14 1.39 -149.32 -173.32
N VAL A 15 1.15 -150.50 -172.73
CA VAL A 15 0.09 -150.71 -171.73
C VAL A 15 0.40 -149.97 -170.43
N PHE A 16 1.66 -149.95 -170.00
CA PHE A 16 2.11 -149.21 -168.82
C PHE A 16 1.92 -147.68 -168.96
N ALA A 17 2.10 -147.13 -170.16
CA ALA A 17 1.96 -145.69 -170.39
C ALA A 17 0.52 -145.20 -170.16
N VAL A 18 -0.47 -145.89 -170.72
CA VAL A 18 -1.90 -145.52 -170.58
C VAL A 18 -2.37 -145.67 -169.12
N ALA A 19 -1.97 -146.76 -168.46
CA ALA A 19 -2.27 -146.98 -167.04
C ALA A 19 -1.66 -145.88 -166.13
N GLY A 20 -0.45 -145.42 -166.45
CA GLY A 20 0.22 -144.32 -165.75
C GLY A 20 -0.56 -143.00 -165.82
N ILE A 21 -1.08 -142.63 -167.00
CA ILE A 21 -1.83 -141.38 -167.22
C ILE A 21 -3.16 -141.39 -166.43
N LEU A 22 -3.92 -142.48 -166.49
CA LEU A 22 -5.19 -142.58 -165.75
C LEU A 22 -4.95 -142.56 -164.22
N GLY A 23 -3.90 -143.24 -163.77
CA GLY A 23 -3.46 -143.21 -162.37
C GLY A 23 -3.03 -141.81 -161.92
N TRP A 24 -2.41 -141.02 -162.80
CA TRP A 24 -1.98 -139.65 -162.51
C TRP A 24 -3.18 -138.70 -162.31
N LEU A 25 -4.19 -138.75 -163.19
CA LEU A 25 -5.41 -137.94 -163.07
C LEU A 25 -6.21 -138.25 -161.78
N LEU A 26 -6.41 -139.52 -161.46
CA LEU A 26 -7.07 -139.93 -160.21
C LEU A 26 -6.27 -139.52 -158.96
N ARG A 27 -4.94 -139.53 -159.05
CA ARG A 27 -4.03 -139.06 -157.99
C ARG A 27 -4.06 -137.53 -157.85
N GLY A 28 -4.23 -136.78 -158.93
CA GLY A 28 -4.43 -135.33 -158.93
C GLY A 28 -5.71 -134.90 -158.22
N LEU A 29 -6.86 -135.49 -158.56
CA LEU A 29 -8.13 -135.24 -157.85
C LEU A 29 -8.05 -135.61 -156.36
N LYS A 30 -7.37 -136.72 -156.03
CA LYS A 30 -7.14 -137.15 -154.65
C LYS A 30 -6.10 -136.30 -153.91
N ALA A 31 -5.23 -135.58 -154.61
CA ALA A 31 -4.32 -134.58 -154.06
C ALA A 31 -5.06 -133.26 -153.80
N SER A 32 -5.90 -132.79 -154.73
CA SER A 32 -6.70 -131.57 -154.56
C SER A 32 -7.55 -131.63 -153.29
N ARG A 33 -8.33 -132.71 -153.08
CA ARG A 33 -9.12 -132.91 -151.85
C ARG A 33 -8.31 -133.15 -150.57
N ARG A 34 -7.00 -133.39 -150.68
CA ARG A 34 -6.07 -133.43 -149.53
C ARG A 34 -5.55 -132.03 -149.25
N GLN A 35 -5.19 -131.27 -150.28
CA GLN A 35 -4.71 -129.90 -150.17
C GLN A 35 -5.81 -128.96 -149.64
N GLU A 36 -7.05 -129.15 -150.08
CA GLU A 36 -8.27 -128.55 -149.53
C GLU A 36 -8.41 -128.84 -148.03
N LYS A 37 -8.48 -130.12 -147.63
CA LYS A 37 -8.54 -130.52 -146.21
C LYS A 37 -7.36 -130.03 -145.36
N ILE A 38 -6.16 -129.94 -145.94
CA ILE A 38 -4.98 -129.39 -145.27
C ILE A 38 -5.14 -127.87 -145.12
N SER A 39 -5.67 -127.17 -146.13
CA SER A 39 -6.04 -125.76 -146.02
C SER A 39 -7.03 -125.55 -144.87
N ASP A 40 -8.14 -126.30 -144.85
CA ASP A 40 -9.15 -126.24 -143.78
C ASP A 40 -8.54 -126.49 -142.39
N GLU A 41 -7.69 -127.52 -142.27
CA GLU A 41 -7.04 -127.89 -140.99
C GLU A 41 -6.02 -126.84 -140.52
N TRP A 42 -5.29 -126.20 -141.45
CA TRP A 42 -4.38 -125.11 -141.12
C TRP A 42 -5.11 -123.80 -140.86
N GLU A 43 -6.21 -123.52 -141.55
CA GLU A 43 -7.07 -122.37 -141.31
C GLU A 43 -7.71 -122.47 -139.91
N ILE A 44 -8.31 -123.62 -139.57
CA ILE A 44 -8.84 -123.89 -138.22
C ILE A 44 -7.77 -123.70 -137.13
N LYS A 45 -6.54 -124.21 -137.34
CA LYS A 45 -5.43 -124.04 -136.38
C LYS A 45 -4.92 -122.60 -136.30
N PHE A 46 -4.87 -121.89 -137.42
CA PHE A 46 -4.47 -120.47 -137.43
C PHE A 46 -5.52 -119.62 -136.72
N ASP A 47 -6.81 -119.90 -136.94
CA ASP A 47 -7.92 -119.23 -136.29
C ASP A 47 -7.99 -119.56 -134.80
N GLU A 48 -7.74 -120.82 -134.39
CA GLU A 48 -7.58 -121.19 -132.98
C GLU A 48 -6.39 -120.46 -132.34
N THR A 49 -5.25 -120.39 -133.01
CA THR A 49 -4.04 -119.68 -132.53
C THR A 49 -4.27 -118.17 -132.44
N ALA A 50 -5.03 -117.58 -133.37
CA ALA A 50 -5.45 -116.18 -133.34
C ALA A 50 -6.40 -115.94 -132.15
N ARG A 51 -7.44 -116.77 -131.98
CA ARG A 51 -8.36 -116.69 -130.83
C ARG A 51 -7.64 -116.88 -129.49
N GLN A 52 -6.59 -117.71 -129.42
CA GLN A 52 -5.73 -117.83 -128.23
C GLN A 52 -4.91 -116.55 -128.00
N ARG A 53 -4.28 -115.99 -129.04
CA ARG A 53 -3.56 -114.71 -128.98
C ARG A 53 -4.48 -113.58 -128.51
N ASP A 54 -5.70 -113.51 -129.03
CA ASP A 54 -6.66 -112.45 -128.69
C ASP A 54 -7.22 -112.59 -127.27
N ARG A 55 -7.37 -113.82 -126.77
CA ARG A 55 -7.63 -114.06 -125.33
C ARG A 55 -6.47 -113.55 -124.47
N PHE A 56 -5.24 -113.93 -124.78
CA PHE A 56 -4.06 -113.46 -124.04
C PHE A 56 -3.88 -111.93 -124.15
N ASN A 57 -4.20 -111.32 -125.29
CA ASN A 57 -4.20 -109.85 -125.44
C ASN A 57 -5.28 -109.21 -124.56
N ALA A 58 -6.50 -109.76 -124.53
CA ALA A 58 -7.58 -109.28 -123.67
C ALA A 58 -7.29 -109.48 -122.17
N GLU A 59 -6.60 -110.56 -121.80
CA GLU A 59 -6.15 -110.81 -120.42
C GLU A 59 -4.99 -109.88 -120.03
N ASN A 60 -3.99 -109.68 -120.90
CA ASN A 60 -2.92 -108.72 -120.67
C ASN A 60 -3.45 -107.28 -120.56
N ASN A 61 -4.43 -106.89 -121.38
CA ASN A 61 -5.09 -105.59 -121.27
C ASN A 61 -5.84 -105.46 -119.93
N LYS A 62 -6.64 -106.45 -119.52
CA LYS A 62 -7.30 -106.43 -118.19
C LYS A 62 -6.31 -106.36 -117.03
N LEU A 63 -5.18 -107.08 -117.12
CA LEU A 63 -4.11 -107.01 -116.13
C LEU A 63 -3.44 -105.64 -116.11
N ARG A 64 -3.24 -105.03 -117.28
CA ARG A 64 -2.73 -103.66 -117.43
C ARG A 64 -3.69 -102.63 -116.83
N ASP A 65 -4.97 -102.68 -117.20
CA ASP A 65 -6.02 -101.81 -116.66
C ASP A 65 -6.10 -101.94 -115.13
N ALA A 66 -5.99 -103.17 -114.60
CA ALA A 66 -5.94 -103.43 -113.16
C ALA A 66 -4.67 -102.86 -112.50
N ILE A 67 -3.49 -102.96 -113.14
CA ILE A 67 -2.24 -102.38 -112.65
C ILE A 67 -2.32 -100.84 -112.66
N GLU A 68 -2.82 -100.23 -113.72
CA GLU A 68 -2.96 -98.77 -113.84
C GLU A 68 -4.00 -98.24 -112.82
N ALA A 69 -5.10 -98.98 -112.58
CA ALA A 69 -6.05 -98.68 -111.51
C ALA A 69 -5.44 -98.82 -110.10
N GLN A 70 -4.62 -99.86 -109.84
CA GLN A 70 -3.90 -100.01 -108.58
C GLN A 70 -2.85 -98.91 -108.38
N GLN A 71 -2.15 -98.49 -109.43
CA GLN A 71 -1.22 -97.35 -109.39
C GLN A 71 -1.95 -96.04 -109.07
N ALA A 72 -3.13 -95.79 -109.67
CA ALA A 72 -3.95 -94.63 -109.35
C ALA A 72 -4.46 -94.64 -107.90
N LEU A 73 -4.84 -95.81 -107.37
CA LEU A 73 -5.20 -95.97 -105.96
C LEU A 73 -3.99 -95.73 -105.04
N MET A 74 -2.83 -96.31 -105.35
CA MET A 74 -1.59 -96.11 -104.58
C MET A 74 -1.18 -94.63 -104.56
N ALA A 75 -1.21 -93.92 -105.69
CA ALA A 75 -0.91 -92.49 -105.75
C ALA A 75 -1.91 -91.65 -104.92
N LYS A 76 -3.19 -92.03 -104.90
CA LYS A 76 -4.22 -91.39 -104.05
C LYS A 76 -3.97 -91.65 -102.56
N HIS A 77 -3.59 -92.87 -102.19
CA HIS A 77 -3.23 -93.23 -100.81
C HIS A 77 -1.93 -92.53 -100.36
N GLU A 78 -0.93 -92.41 -101.25
CA GLU A 78 0.30 -91.67 -100.99
C GLU A 78 0.00 -90.18 -100.79
N GLN A 79 -0.80 -89.55 -101.67
CA GLN A 79 -1.18 -88.15 -101.49
C GLN A 79 -1.93 -87.92 -100.17
N ALA A 80 -2.81 -88.84 -99.77
CA ALA A 80 -3.51 -88.78 -98.48
C ALA A 80 -2.53 -88.92 -97.29
N ALA A 81 -1.54 -89.82 -97.39
CA ALA A 81 -0.49 -90.00 -96.38
C ALA A 81 0.48 -88.81 -96.31
N GLN A 82 0.75 -88.14 -97.43
CA GLN A 82 1.53 -86.89 -97.45
C GLN A 82 0.77 -85.75 -96.75
N ARG A 83 -0.53 -85.58 -97.03
CA ARG A 83 -1.38 -84.58 -96.35
C ARG A 83 -1.42 -84.81 -94.83
N SER A 84 -1.72 -86.03 -94.39
CA SER A 84 -1.79 -86.33 -92.95
C SER A 84 -0.43 -86.22 -92.26
N ARG A 85 0.70 -86.46 -92.94
CA ARG A 85 2.04 -86.10 -92.42
C ARG A 85 2.18 -84.60 -92.19
N THR A 86 1.84 -83.76 -93.17
CA THR A 86 1.92 -82.29 -93.02
C THR A 86 0.98 -81.75 -91.93
N GLU A 87 -0.20 -82.34 -91.76
CA GLU A 87 -1.13 -82.01 -90.67
C GLU A 87 -0.55 -82.43 -89.30
N LEU A 88 0.06 -83.62 -89.20
CA LEU A 88 0.73 -84.08 -87.97
C LEU A 88 1.98 -83.26 -87.64
N GLU A 89 2.73 -82.79 -88.62
CA GLU A 89 3.89 -81.91 -88.44
C GLU A 89 3.45 -80.51 -87.97
N SER A 90 2.43 -79.93 -88.60
CA SER A 90 1.79 -78.69 -88.15
C SER A 90 1.23 -78.82 -86.72
N ALA A 91 0.60 -79.95 -86.38
CA ALA A 91 0.11 -80.22 -85.04
C ALA A 91 1.25 -80.36 -84.01
N ARG A 92 2.37 -81.00 -84.38
CA ARG A 92 3.56 -81.12 -83.52
C ARG A 92 4.20 -79.77 -83.23
N GLU A 93 4.39 -78.92 -84.23
CA GLU A 93 4.92 -77.57 -84.00
C GLU A 93 3.94 -76.70 -83.19
N LYS A 94 2.61 -76.86 -83.37
CA LYS A 94 1.62 -76.22 -82.48
C LYS A 94 1.71 -76.71 -81.03
N ILE A 95 1.89 -78.02 -80.80
CA ILE A 95 2.08 -78.60 -79.46
C ILE A 95 3.37 -78.06 -78.81
N LYS A 96 4.44 -77.92 -79.59
CA LYS A 96 5.74 -77.37 -79.15
C LYS A 96 5.66 -75.88 -78.80
N LEU A 97 4.90 -75.08 -79.56
CA LEU A 97 4.60 -73.68 -79.23
C LEU A 97 3.78 -73.60 -77.93
N LEU A 98 2.67 -74.33 -77.83
CA LEU A 98 1.86 -74.38 -76.61
C LEU A 98 2.65 -74.89 -75.39
N GLY A 99 3.62 -75.78 -75.58
CA GLY A 99 4.55 -76.23 -74.54
C GLY A 99 5.48 -75.11 -74.05
N LYS A 100 5.97 -74.25 -74.96
CA LYS A 100 6.74 -73.06 -74.60
C LYS A 100 5.87 -72.04 -73.86
N ASP A 101 4.66 -71.78 -74.35
CA ASP A 101 3.75 -70.78 -73.76
C ASP A 101 3.29 -71.22 -72.36
N ASN A 102 3.04 -72.51 -72.16
CA ASN A 102 2.73 -73.09 -70.84
C ASN A 102 3.96 -73.04 -69.89
N PHE A 103 5.18 -73.17 -70.41
CA PHE A 103 6.39 -72.97 -69.61
C PHE A 103 6.56 -71.51 -69.16
N THR A 104 6.34 -70.53 -70.04
CA THR A 104 6.40 -69.11 -69.65
C THR A 104 5.30 -68.73 -68.65
N ILE A 105 4.06 -69.20 -68.87
CA ILE A 105 2.95 -68.99 -67.91
C ILE A 105 3.25 -69.66 -66.56
N SER A 106 3.92 -70.83 -66.54
CA SER A 106 4.35 -71.46 -65.29
C SER A 106 5.41 -70.62 -64.56
N ALA A 107 6.37 -70.03 -65.28
CA ALA A 107 7.39 -69.16 -64.69
C ALA A 107 6.74 -67.88 -64.13
N GLU A 108 5.91 -67.19 -64.92
CA GLU A 108 5.17 -65.98 -64.50
C GLU A 108 4.29 -66.24 -63.26
N ARG A 109 3.62 -67.40 -63.21
CA ARG A 109 2.84 -67.83 -62.03
C ARG A 109 3.72 -68.00 -60.80
N ASP A 110 4.89 -68.61 -60.94
CA ASP A 110 5.77 -68.91 -59.82
C ASP A 110 6.50 -67.65 -59.31
N ASP A 111 6.85 -66.72 -60.22
CA ASP A 111 7.30 -65.36 -59.86
C ASP A 111 6.20 -64.54 -59.17
N PHE A 112 4.96 -64.58 -59.68
CA PHE A 112 3.81 -63.94 -59.02
C PHE A 112 3.55 -64.53 -57.63
N LYS A 113 3.66 -65.85 -57.48
CA LYS A 113 3.56 -66.55 -56.19
C LYS A 113 4.66 -66.11 -55.22
N ASN A 114 5.90 -65.95 -55.70
CA ASN A 114 7.00 -65.42 -54.90
C ASN A 114 6.74 -63.97 -54.48
N SER A 115 6.31 -63.09 -55.40
CA SER A 115 5.95 -61.70 -55.08
C SER A 115 4.83 -61.64 -54.05
N SER A 116 3.76 -62.41 -54.24
CA SER A 116 2.64 -62.54 -53.30
C SER A 116 3.10 -62.99 -51.90
N LEU A 117 4.02 -63.95 -51.81
CA LEU A 117 4.62 -64.36 -50.54
C LEU A 117 5.46 -63.24 -49.90
N THR A 118 6.22 -62.45 -50.68
CA THR A 118 6.93 -61.28 -50.13
C THR A 118 5.98 -60.20 -49.63
N HIS A 119 4.89 -59.91 -50.34
CA HIS A 119 3.86 -58.97 -49.89
C HIS A 119 3.15 -59.46 -48.62
N GLN A 120 2.81 -60.76 -48.54
CA GLN A 120 2.24 -61.35 -47.32
C GLN A 120 3.20 -61.24 -46.14
N ASN A 121 4.50 -61.47 -46.34
CA ASN A 121 5.51 -61.31 -45.31
C ASN A 121 5.68 -59.84 -44.88
N ALA A 122 5.66 -58.89 -45.81
CA ALA A 122 5.69 -57.46 -45.52
C ALA A 122 4.44 -57.01 -44.73
N LEU A 123 3.25 -57.48 -45.12
CA LEU A 123 1.98 -57.23 -44.41
C LEU A 123 2.03 -57.82 -42.99
N ASN A 124 2.56 -59.04 -42.83
CA ASN A 124 2.78 -59.66 -41.52
C ASN A 124 3.79 -58.90 -40.64
N VAL A 125 4.74 -58.15 -41.22
CA VAL A 125 5.64 -57.26 -40.47
C VAL A 125 4.95 -55.96 -40.11
N ALA A 126 4.27 -55.32 -41.06
CA ALA A 126 3.50 -54.08 -40.82
C ALA A 126 2.44 -54.26 -39.72
N ASN A 127 1.72 -55.39 -39.71
CA ASN A 127 0.75 -55.69 -38.65
C ASN A 127 1.39 -55.85 -37.26
N ARG A 128 2.64 -56.32 -37.16
CA ARG A 128 3.37 -56.35 -35.88
C ARG A 128 3.74 -54.94 -35.43
N GLN A 129 4.27 -54.13 -36.35
CA GLN A 129 4.63 -52.73 -36.08
C GLN A 129 3.40 -51.90 -35.68
N ILE A 130 2.23 -52.16 -36.27
CA ILE A 130 0.96 -51.54 -35.85
C ILE A 130 0.61 -51.96 -34.42
N GLY A 131 0.64 -53.25 -34.08
CA GLY A 131 0.36 -53.72 -32.71
C GLY A 131 1.40 -53.25 -31.66
N GLU A 132 2.65 -53.09 -32.05
CA GLU A 132 3.71 -52.50 -31.24
C GLU A 132 3.43 -51.00 -30.95
N LEU A 133 3.09 -50.23 -31.99
CA LEU A 133 2.70 -48.82 -31.86
C LEU A 133 1.41 -48.64 -31.07
N GLU A 134 0.39 -49.47 -31.29
CA GLU A 134 -0.85 -49.47 -30.48
C GLU A 134 -0.55 -49.71 -29.00
N ALA A 135 0.34 -50.66 -28.68
CA ALA A 135 0.76 -50.92 -27.31
C ALA A 135 1.60 -49.76 -26.72
N GLU A 136 2.36 -49.02 -27.52
CA GLU A 136 3.04 -47.79 -27.08
C GLU A 136 2.06 -46.62 -26.87
N PHE A 137 1.07 -46.44 -27.75
CA PHE A 137 0.01 -45.43 -27.59
C PHE A 137 -0.82 -45.67 -26.32
N VAL A 138 -1.16 -46.92 -26.01
CA VAL A 138 -1.86 -47.27 -24.75
C VAL A 138 -1.00 -46.91 -23.53
N LYS A 139 0.27 -47.35 -23.50
CA LYS A 139 1.19 -47.02 -22.38
C LYS A 139 1.39 -45.52 -22.21
N ALA A 140 1.52 -44.78 -23.32
CA ALA A 140 1.64 -43.32 -23.30
C ALA A 140 0.35 -42.67 -22.77
N GLY A 141 -0.83 -43.15 -23.19
CA GLY A 141 -2.12 -42.69 -22.70
C GLY A 141 -2.29 -42.92 -21.19
N GLU A 142 -1.94 -44.11 -20.70
CA GLU A 142 -1.96 -44.43 -19.26
C GLU A 142 -0.96 -43.57 -18.47
N PHE A 143 0.25 -43.35 -19.00
CA PHE A 143 1.25 -42.48 -18.39
C PHE A 143 0.78 -41.02 -18.28
N TYR A 144 0.29 -40.43 -19.37
CA TYR A 144 -0.21 -39.05 -19.36
C TYR A 144 -1.48 -38.90 -18.49
N LYS A 145 -2.35 -39.91 -18.45
CA LYS A 145 -3.47 -39.95 -17.51
C LYS A 145 -2.99 -39.93 -16.05
N GLY A 146 -1.99 -40.75 -15.71
CA GLY A 146 -1.42 -40.82 -14.37
C GLY A 146 -0.71 -39.52 -13.95
N GLU A 147 0.00 -38.84 -14.86
CA GLU A 147 0.57 -37.52 -14.57
C GLU A 147 -0.51 -36.42 -14.45
N LEU A 148 -1.59 -36.49 -15.24
CA LEU A 148 -2.73 -35.57 -15.11
C LEU A 148 -3.45 -35.77 -13.77
N GLU A 149 -3.66 -37.02 -13.33
CA GLU A 149 -4.21 -37.34 -12.01
C GLU A 149 -3.32 -36.80 -10.88
N LYS A 150 -1.99 -36.99 -10.95
CA LYS A 150 -1.03 -36.38 -10.00
C LYS A 150 -1.08 -34.85 -10.01
N ALA A 151 -1.25 -34.23 -11.18
CA ALA A 151 -1.38 -32.78 -11.30
C ALA A 151 -2.69 -32.25 -10.70
N LEU A 152 -3.80 -33.00 -10.84
CA LEU A 152 -5.08 -32.67 -10.23
C LEU A 152 -5.04 -32.80 -8.70
N GLU A 153 -4.41 -33.84 -8.14
CA GLU A 153 -4.26 -33.94 -6.67
C GLU A 153 -3.34 -32.84 -6.11
N LYS A 154 -2.24 -32.50 -6.81
CA LYS A 154 -1.41 -31.33 -6.47
C LYS A 154 -2.21 -30.02 -6.50
N ARG A 155 -3.10 -29.85 -7.49
CA ARG A 155 -3.98 -28.69 -7.61
C ARG A 155 -4.96 -28.61 -6.43
N LYS A 156 -5.67 -29.69 -6.11
CA LYS A 156 -6.60 -29.73 -4.95
C LYS A 156 -5.89 -29.36 -3.64
N ALA A 157 -4.67 -29.89 -3.44
CA ALA A 157 -3.86 -29.60 -2.26
C ALA A 157 -3.31 -28.15 -2.22
N LEU A 158 -3.31 -27.43 -3.34
CA LEU A 158 -3.02 -25.99 -3.39
C LEU A 158 -4.29 -25.14 -3.24
N GLU A 159 -5.42 -25.58 -3.80
CA GLU A 159 -6.74 -24.94 -3.63
C GLU A 159 -7.14 -24.92 -2.14
N LEU A 160 -7.01 -26.05 -1.43
CA LEU A 160 -7.24 -26.11 0.02
C LEU A 160 -6.39 -25.09 0.80
N LYS A 161 -5.09 -25.01 0.50
CA LYS A 161 -4.17 -24.04 1.15
C LYS A 161 -4.48 -22.58 0.82
N ILE A 162 -5.07 -22.31 -0.34
CA ILE A 162 -5.54 -20.97 -0.71
C ILE A 162 -6.78 -20.60 0.10
N ASP A 163 -7.68 -21.55 0.35
CA ASP A 163 -8.87 -21.34 1.19
C ASP A 163 -8.53 -21.25 2.69
N ASP A 164 -7.59 -22.06 3.18
CA ASP A 164 -7.00 -21.90 4.53
C ASP A 164 -6.43 -20.47 4.71
N ALA A 165 -5.57 -20.03 3.78
CA ALA A 165 -4.96 -18.70 3.81
C ALA A 165 -5.96 -17.55 3.63
N ARG A 166 -7.10 -17.79 2.95
CA ARG A 166 -8.22 -16.84 2.86
C ARG A 166 -8.91 -16.68 4.21
N HIS A 167 -9.18 -17.76 4.91
CA HIS A 167 -9.77 -17.71 6.25
C HIS A 167 -8.82 -17.08 7.29
N GLU A 168 -7.51 -17.36 7.20
CA GLU A 168 -6.51 -16.63 7.98
C GLU A 168 -6.55 -15.12 7.69
N HIS A 169 -6.52 -14.72 6.41
CA HIS A 169 -6.60 -13.31 6.01
C HIS A 169 -7.91 -12.63 6.45
N GLU A 170 -9.06 -13.32 6.35
CA GLU A 170 -10.36 -12.84 6.83
C GLU A 170 -10.33 -12.61 8.35
N SER A 171 -9.77 -13.55 9.12
CA SER A 171 -9.62 -13.41 10.58
C SER A 171 -8.72 -12.21 10.96
N LEU A 172 -7.63 -11.99 10.22
CA LEU A 172 -6.72 -10.86 10.41
C LEU A 172 -7.35 -9.53 10.00
N SER A 173 -8.18 -9.52 8.95
CA SER A 173 -8.95 -8.35 8.53
C SER A 173 -9.97 -7.95 9.61
N ASN A 174 -10.69 -8.91 10.16
CA ASN A 174 -11.67 -8.68 11.23
C ASN A 174 -10.98 -8.18 12.52
N LEU A 175 -9.80 -8.71 12.86
CA LEU A 175 -8.99 -8.24 13.99
C LEU A 175 -8.46 -6.81 13.76
N LEU A 176 -8.06 -6.48 12.53
CA LEU A 176 -7.62 -5.13 12.15
C LEU A 176 -8.77 -4.12 12.20
N GLU A 177 -9.97 -4.50 11.79
CA GLU A 177 -11.17 -3.67 11.91
C GLU A 177 -11.58 -3.44 13.37
N ALA A 178 -11.56 -4.50 14.20
CA ALA A 178 -11.78 -4.37 15.64
C ALA A 178 -10.77 -3.40 16.28
N SER A 179 -9.47 -3.59 16.03
CA SER A 179 -8.40 -2.72 16.57
C SER A 179 -8.51 -1.27 16.08
N ARG A 180 -8.96 -1.03 14.83
CA ARG A 180 -9.27 0.32 14.33
C ARG A 180 -10.46 0.94 15.08
N SER A 181 -11.50 0.17 15.36
CA SER A 181 -12.67 0.64 16.12
C SER A 181 -12.33 0.99 17.57
N GLU A 182 -11.43 0.23 18.20
CA GLU A 182 -10.85 0.54 19.51
C GLU A 182 -10.00 1.82 19.44
N HIS A 183 -9.15 1.96 18.42
CA HIS A 183 -8.34 3.17 18.24
C HIS A 183 -9.19 4.43 18.05
N ASP A 184 -10.26 4.37 17.24
CA ASP A 184 -11.19 5.49 17.08
C ASP A 184 -12.01 5.77 18.37
N SER A 185 -12.27 4.75 19.20
CA SER A 185 -12.85 4.94 20.54
C SER A 185 -11.87 5.66 21.47
N VAL A 186 -10.61 5.22 21.53
CA VAL A 186 -9.53 5.86 22.31
C VAL A 186 -9.29 7.30 21.84
N LYS A 187 -9.34 7.55 20.54
CA LYS A 187 -9.21 8.89 19.94
C LYS A 187 -10.37 9.82 20.32
N LYS A 188 -11.60 9.31 20.40
CA LYS A 188 -12.77 10.06 20.93
C LYS A 188 -12.64 10.32 22.44
N MET A 189 -12.14 9.36 23.21
CA MET A 189 -11.85 9.55 24.64
C MET A 189 -10.74 10.59 24.87
N LEU A 190 -9.69 10.58 24.05
CA LEU A 190 -8.62 11.58 24.09
C LEU A 190 -9.15 12.98 23.78
N ALA A 191 -9.97 13.14 22.73
CA ALA A 191 -10.60 14.43 22.42
C ALA A 191 -11.49 14.92 23.57
N SER A 192 -12.29 14.04 24.17
CA SER A 192 -13.11 14.35 25.35
C SER A 192 -12.27 14.76 26.57
N ALA A 193 -11.14 14.09 26.79
CA ALA A 193 -10.18 14.47 27.84
C ALA A 193 -9.50 15.81 27.56
N GLN A 194 -9.16 16.11 26.31
CA GLN A 194 -8.61 17.41 25.90
C GLN A 194 -9.60 18.55 26.12
N THR A 195 -10.88 18.36 25.78
CA THR A 195 -11.93 19.34 26.10
C THR A 195 -12.10 19.51 27.62
N ARG A 196 -12.11 18.42 28.39
CA ARG A 196 -12.15 18.53 29.87
C ARG A 196 -10.97 19.29 30.44
N LEU A 197 -9.78 19.14 29.86
CA LEU A 197 -8.58 19.84 30.30
C LEU A 197 -8.67 21.34 29.98
N ALA A 198 -9.08 21.71 28.75
CA ALA A 198 -9.34 23.11 28.39
C ALA A 198 -10.43 23.76 29.28
N ASN A 199 -11.47 23.02 29.65
CA ASN A 199 -12.48 23.48 30.60
C ASN A 199 -11.93 23.64 32.04
N ILE A 200 -10.89 22.89 32.43
CA ILE A 200 -10.19 23.08 33.70
C ILE A 200 -9.31 24.33 33.62
N ASP A 201 -8.59 24.54 32.52
CA ASP A 201 -7.81 25.77 32.29
C ASP A 201 -8.71 27.02 32.36
N GLU A 202 -9.92 26.97 31.78
CA GLU A 202 -10.93 28.04 31.87
C GLU A 202 -11.42 28.27 33.32
N LEU A 203 -11.67 27.20 34.08
CA LEU A 203 -12.04 27.28 35.49
C LEU A 203 -10.90 27.83 36.37
N GLU A 204 -9.64 27.47 36.11
CA GLU A 204 -8.48 28.01 36.83
C GLU A 204 -8.35 29.53 36.61
N ASN A 205 -8.54 29.99 35.37
CA ASN A 205 -8.58 31.44 35.07
C ASN A 205 -9.73 32.14 35.81
N SER A 206 -10.93 31.54 35.84
CA SER A 206 -12.07 32.10 36.58
C SER A 206 -11.86 32.11 38.11
N VAL A 207 -11.14 31.12 38.66
CA VAL A 207 -10.73 31.13 40.07
C VAL A 207 -9.75 32.28 40.34
N ILE A 208 -8.77 32.53 39.47
CA ILE A 208 -7.83 33.64 39.61
C ILE A 208 -8.55 35.01 39.57
N GLU A 209 -9.52 35.17 38.67
CA GLU A 209 -10.37 36.36 38.59
C GLU A 209 -11.19 36.56 39.88
N LEU A 210 -11.85 35.50 40.36
CA LEU A 210 -12.62 35.53 41.62
C LEU A 210 -11.73 35.75 42.86
N GLU A 211 -10.48 35.28 42.88
CA GLU A 211 -9.53 35.57 43.95
C GLU A 211 -9.06 37.03 43.93
N ALA A 212 -8.87 37.62 42.75
CA ALA A 212 -8.56 39.04 42.59
C ALA A 212 -9.73 39.92 43.05
N ASP A 213 -10.96 39.62 42.63
CA ASP A 213 -12.19 40.29 43.09
C ASP A 213 -12.35 40.17 44.62
N ASN A 214 -12.09 39.00 45.19
CA ASN A 214 -12.18 38.79 46.64
C ASN A 214 -11.09 39.58 47.38
N ALA A 215 -9.89 39.75 46.79
CA ALA A 215 -8.85 40.60 47.33
C ALA A 215 -9.22 42.09 47.27
N GLN A 216 -9.81 42.55 46.17
CA GLN A 216 -10.32 43.93 46.04
C GLN A 216 -11.46 44.20 47.03
N LEU A 217 -12.48 43.34 47.09
CA LEU A 217 -13.58 43.46 48.06
C LEU A 217 -13.11 43.46 49.52
N ARG A 218 -12.01 42.75 49.84
CA ARG A 218 -11.35 42.84 51.16
C ARG A 218 -10.68 44.20 51.38
N HIS A 219 -10.03 44.76 50.37
CA HIS A 219 -9.43 46.09 50.44
C HIS A 219 -10.50 47.17 50.65
N ASP A 220 -11.55 47.16 49.83
CA ASP A 220 -12.69 48.09 49.94
C ASP A 220 -13.38 47.96 51.31
N ALA A 221 -13.55 46.73 51.81
CA ALA A 221 -14.05 46.49 53.17
C ALA A 221 -13.09 46.96 54.28
N THR A 222 -11.79 47.11 54.03
CA THR A 222 -10.86 47.77 54.98
C THR A 222 -10.91 49.30 54.88
N LEU A 223 -11.06 49.87 53.69
CA LEU A 223 -11.27 51.31 53.51
C LEU A 223 -12.57 51.77 54.17
N ALA A 224 -13.70 51.11 53.89
CA ALA A 224 -14.98 51.41 54.52
C ALA A 224 -14.96 51.26 56.06
N ARG A 225 -14.11 50.37 56.61
CA ARG A 225 -13.88 50.30 58.06
C ARG A 225 -13.09 51.50 58.58
N GLN A 226 -12.05 51.94 57.86
CA GLN A 226 -11.28 53.14 58.22
C GLN A 226 -12.15 54.40 58.16
N GLU A 227 -13.04 54.51 57.18
CA GLU A 227 -14.04 55.58 57.09
C GLU A 227 -15.04 55.54 58.25
N VAL A 228 -15.60 54.36 58.58
CA VAL A 228 -16.48 54.20 59.76
C VAL A 228 -15.74 54.53 61.06
N ASP A 229 -14.48 54.17 61.21
CA ASP A 229 -13.65 54.51 62.37
C ASP A 229 -13.25 55.99 62.40
N ALA A 230 -13.14 56.66 61.25
CA ALA A 230 -12.98 58.12 61.17
C ALA A 230 -14.26 58.84 61.62
N LEU A 231 -15.40 58.52 61.00
CA LEU A 231 -16.71 59.08 61.38
C LEU A 231 -17.06 58.81 62.86
N ARG A 232 -16.57 57.70 63.45
CA ARG A 232 -16.68 57.43 64.90
C ARG A 232 -15.86 58.38 65.77
N ARG A 233 -14.69 58.86 65.31
CA ARG A 233 -13.92 59.91 66.00
C ARG A 233 -14.64 61.24 65.85
N ASP A 234 -15.04 61.61 64.63
CA ASP A 234 -15.76 62.85 64.34
C ASP A 234 -17.04 62.98 65.20
N VAL A 235 -17.81 61.89 65.35
CA VAL A 235 -19.00 61.84 66.22
C VAL A 235 -18.63 61.94 67.71
N ALA A 236 -17.50 61.39 68.15
CA ALA A 236 -17.02 61.54 69.52
C ALA A 236 -16.58 62.98 69.82
N GLU A 237 -15.84 63.61 68.91
CA GLU A 237 -15.46 65.03 68.99
C GLU A 237 -16.70 65.94 69.00
N LEU A 238 -17.72 65.64 68.19
CA LEU A 238 -18.99 66.38 68.19
C LEU A 238 -19.77 66.22 69.50
N GLU A 239 -19.77 65.06 70.15
CA GLU A 239 -20.36 64.90 71.49
C GLU A 239 -19.52 65.62 72.58
N GLU A 240 -18.19 65.64 72.47
CA GLU A 240 -17.34 66.41 73.39
C GLU A 240 -17.55 67.91 73.25
N LEU A 241 -17.54 68.46 72.03
CA LEU A 241 -17.86 69.87 71.74
C LEU A 241 -19.29 70.26 72.19
N LYS A 242 -20.20 69.29 72.22
CA LYS A 242 -21.59 69.42 72.72
C LYS A 242 -21.69 69.32 74.24
N ILE A 243 -20.73 68.66 74.92
CA ILE A 243 -20.54 68.77 76.38
C ILE A 243 -19.95 70.14 76.71
N GLN A 244 -18.86 70.55 76.05
CA GLN A 244 -18.23 71.86 76.24
C GLN A 244 -19.22 73.01 75.98
N ASN A 245 -20.10 72.93 74.97
CA ASN A 245 -21.16 73.92 74.76
C ASN A 245 -22.20 73.97 75.90
N LYS A 246 -22.54 72.84 76.52
CA LYS A 246 -23.44 72.83 77.70
C LYS A 246 -22.76 73.46 78.91
N GLU A 247 -21.46 73.19 79.11
CA GLU A 247 -20.66 73.80 80.18
C GLU A 247 -20.52 75.31 79.97
N LEU A 248 -20.28 75.76 78.74
CA LEU A 248 -20.24 77.17 78.37
C LEU A 248 -21.59 77.85 78.58
N ALA A 249 -22.70 77.22 78.19
CA ALA A 249 -24.05 77.72 78.45
C ALA A 249 -24.37 77.79 79.95
N HIS A 250 -23.90 76.83 80.75
CA HIS A 250 -24.03 76.86 82.21
C HIS A 250 -23.19 77.97 82.83
N CYS A 251 -21.96 78.18 82.34
CA CYS A 251 -21.09 79.29 82.74
C CYS A 251 -21.75 80.65 82.44
N LEU A 252 -22.28 80.84 81.23
CA LEU A 252 -23.03 82.04 80.84
C LEU A 252 -24.27 82.25 81.73
N THR A 253 -25.03 81.20 82.02
CA THR A 253 -26.18 81.26 82.95
C THR A 253 -25.75 81.68 84.36
N SER A 254 -24.62 81.16 84.84
CA SER A 254 -24.02 81.51 86.12
C SER A 254 -23.58 82.99 86.15
N MET A 255 -22.86 83.46 85.13
CA MET A 255 -22.48 84.86 84.98
C MET A 255 -23.68 85.80 84.87
N GLU A 256 -24.76 85.41 84.19
CA GLU A 256 -25.97 86.21 84.09
C GLU A 256 -26.72 86.28 85.44
N ASN A 257 -26.73 85.20 86.22
CA ASN A 257 -27.25 85.21 87.58
C ASN A 257 -26.38 86.07 88.52
N SER A 258 -25.04 86.02 88.39
CA SER A 258 -24.13 86.92 89.11
C SER A 258 -24.36 88.40 88.72
N ARG A 259 -24.57 88.69 87.43
CA ARG A 259 -24.95 90.02 86.95
C ARG A 259 -26.26 90.51 87.59
N LYS A 260 -27.29 89.66 87.65
CA LYS A 260 -28.57 89.97 88.31
C LYS A 260 -28.37 90.24 89.82
N GLN A 261 -27.48 89.48 90.48
CA GLN A 261 -27.12 89.72 91.88
C GLN A 261 -26.48 91.11 92.07
N TYR A 262 -25.47 91.47 91.26
CA TYR A 262 -24.87 92.80 91.30
C TYR A 262 -25.87 93.93 91.00
N GLU A 263 -26.87 93.70 90.13
CA GLU A 263 -27.92 94.67 89.84
C GLU A 263 -28.91 94.86 91.02
N VAL A 264 -29.12 93.83 91.84
CA VAL A 264 -29.90 93.92 93.09
C VAL A 264 -29.09 94.63 94.18
N ASP A 265 -27.82 94.29 94.36
CA ASP A 265 -26.97 94.92 95.37
C ASP A 265 -26.69 96.40 95.04
N ALA A 266 -26.55 96.76 93.76
CA ALA A 266 -26.46 98.15 93.31
C ALA A 266 -27.73 98.98 93.58
N LYS A 267 -28.91 98.35 93.72
CA LYS A 267 -30.14 99.04 94.16
C LYS A 267 -30.12 99.27 95.67
N ARG A 268 -29.75 98.26 96.46
CA ARG A 268 -29.59 98.38 97.93
C ARG A 268 -28.66 99.52 98.33
N TYR A 269 -27.52 99.68 97.67
CA TYR A 269 -26.58 100.76 98.00
C TYR A 269 -27.14 102.17 97.74
N ARG A 270 -28.08 102.34 96.80
CA ARG A 270 -28.78 103.62 96.59
C ARG A 270 -29.78 103.90 97.70
N GLU A 271 -30.63 102.92 98.02
CA GLU A 271 -31.64 103.05 99.10
C GLU A 271 -31.00 103.28 100.48
N GLN A 272 -29.76 102.85 100.68
CA GLN A 272 -28.98 103.10 101.89
C GLN A 272 -28.36 104.51 101.93
N ALA A 273 -28.07 105.11 100.78
CA ALA A 273 -27.58 106.49 100.68
C ALA A 273 -28.68 107.51 101.01
N ASP A 274 -29.88 107.35 100.43
CA ASP A 274 -31.05 108.22 100.66
C ASP A 274 -31.48 108.29 102.15
N GLN A 275 -31.14 107.26 102.93
CA GLN A 275 -31.39 107.20 104.39
C GLN A 275 -30.32 107.91 105.22
N SER A 276 -29.14 108.17 104.65
CA SER A 276 -28.06 108.90 105.33
C SER A 276 -28.25 110.42 105.23
N GLU A 277 -28.68 110.91 104.07
CA GLU A 277 -28.92 112.34 103.79
C GLU A 277 -29.99 112.94 104.72
N LYS A 278 -31.12 112.23 104.89
CA LYS A 278 -32.21 112.62 105.79
C LYS A 278 -31.82 112.68 107.27
N ARG A 279 -30.66 112.13 107.66
CA ARG A 279 -30.12 112.19 109.04
C ARG A 279 -29.18 113.37 109.25
N SER A 280 -28.57 113.94 108.19
CA SER A 280 -27.71 115.13 108.34
C SER A 280 -28.51 116.42 108.56
N GLU A 281 -29.69 116.53 107.94
CA GLU A 281 -30.53 117.74 108.02
C GLU A 281 -31.03 118.02 109.45
N THR A 282 -31.26 116.98 110.27
CA THR A 282 -31.80 117.10 111.64
C THR A 282 -30.79 117.53 112.70
N LEU A 283 -29.49 117.58 112.37
CA LEU A 283 -28.41 117.89 113.32
C LEU A 283 -28.02 119.38 113.34
N LEU A 284 -28.27 120.12 112.25
CA LEU A 284 -27.85 121.51 112.09
C LEU A 284 -28.57 122.50 113.03
N LEU A 285 -29.79 122.18 113.46
CA LEU A 285 -30.61 123.00 114.36
C LEU A 285 -30.25 122.89 115.85
N LYS A 286 -29.21 122.11 116.23
CA LYS A 286 -28.88 121.82 117.63
C LYS A 286 -27.50 122.32 118.09
N LEU A 287 -26.83 123.15 117.29
CA LEU A 287 -25.43 123.54 117.51
C LEU A 287 -25.21 125.00 117.93
N ASP A 288 -26.23 125.86 117.84
CA ASP A 288 -26.10 127.33 118.02
C ASP A 288 -26.13 127.78 119.51
N ASP A 289 -26.92 127.10 120.36
CA ASP A 289 -27.12 127.48 121.78
C ASP A 289 -26.01 127.02 122.74
N VAL A 290 -25.12 126.11 122.34
CA VAL A 290 -24.14 125.48 123.25
C VAL A 290 -22.83 126.29 123.37
N GLU A 291 -22.52 127.13 122.38
CA GLU A 291 -21.19 127.76 122.24
C GLU A 291 -20.88 128.82 123.32
N LYS A 292 -21.89 129.33 124.04
CA LYS A 292 -21.73 130.40 125.04
C LYS A 292 -21.37 129.95 126.46
N SER A 293 -21.31 128.64 126.76
CA SER A 293 -21.30 128.15 128.15
C SER A 293 -20.05 127.38 128.60
N PHE A 294 -19.03 127.19 127.76
CA PHE A 294 -17.88 126.32 128.06
C PHE A 294 -16.49 126.96 127.87
N SER A 295 -16.33 128.22 128.28
CA SER A 295 -15.02 128.92 128.28
C SER A 295 -14.35 129.05 129.65
N GLU A 296 -14.96 128.58 130.76
CA GLU A 296 -14.47 128.85 132.14
C GLU A 296 -14.19 127.61 133.02
N MET A 297 -14.30 126.38 132.49
CA MET A 297 -14.07 125.13 133.26
C MET A 297 -13.21 124.14 132.47
N ALA A 298 -11.91 124.36 132.26
CA ALA A 298 -10.82 124.52 133.24
C ALA A 298 -10.48 123.23 134.03
N ARG A 299 -9.39 122.56 133.59
CA ARG A 299 -8.52 121.59 134.29
C ARG A 299 -9.04 120.15 134.57
N GLN A 300 -8.64 119.21 133.70
CA GLN A 300 -7.78 118.00 133.96
C GLN A 300 -7.79 117.13 132.66
N HIS A 301 -6.66 116.82 131.98
CA HIS A 301 -5.67 115.74 132.23
C HIS A 301 -6.35 114.34 132.31
N ASP A 302 -6.06 113.28 131.52
CA ASP A 302 -4.85 112.74 130.82
C ASP A 302 -5.27 111.85 129.59
N GLU A 303 -4.48 111.33 128.62
CA GLU A 303 -3.09 111.50 128.10
C GLU A 303 -3.06 111.13 126.56
N ALA A 304 -2.01 110.55 125.93
CA ALA A 304 -1.94 110.41 124.44
C ALA A 304 -0.99 109.34 123.78
N LEU A 305 -1.37 108.87 122.56
CA LEU A 305 -0.53 108.52 121.36
C LEU A 305 0.19 107.13 121.13
N LYS A 306 -0.30 106.37 120.10
CA LYS A 306 0.37 105.99 118.78
C LYS A 306 1.05 104.59 118.51
N VAL A 307 1.21 104.24 117.18
CA VAL A 307 2.13 103.25 116.48
C VAL A 307 1.61 101.77 116.25
N VAL A 308 1.29 101.20 115.05
CA VAL A 308 2.02 100.64 113.82
C VAL A 308 2.52 99.15 113.97
N GLN A 309 2.40 98.14 113.03
CA GLN A 309 3.27 97.85 111.82
C GLN A 309 3.00 96.51 110.99
N HIS A 310 3.24 96.48 109.64
CA HIS A 310 3.70 95.40 108.65
C HIS A 310 3.10 93.92 108.57
N ARG A 311 3.39 92.92 107.66
CA ARG A 311 3.94 92.62 106.26
C ARG A 311 3.81 91.06 105.96
N GLU A 312 4.11 90.33 104.84
CA GLU A 312 4.16 90.40 103.32
C GLU A 312 4.30 88.93 102.68
N PRO A 313 4.28 88.65 101.33
CA PRO A 313 3.95 87.32 100.73
C PRO A 313 4.92 86.65 99.65
N ALA A 314 4.48 85.53 98.99
CA ALA A 314 4.78 85.01 97.60
C ALA A 314 5.70 83.73 97.36
N GLN A 315 6.01 83.23 96.12
CA GLN A 315 5.20 82.59 95.01
C GLN A 315 6.06 82.13 93.75
N ALA A 316 5.61 81.15 92.90
CA ALA A 316 5.99 80.83 91.47
C ALA A 316 7.45 80.43 91.06
N GLY A 317 7.86 80.01 89.82
CA GLY A 317 7.20 79.56 88.54
C GLY A 317 8.10 79.60 87.25
N ASN A 318 7.72 78.91 86.13
CA ASN A 318 8.24 78.97 84.69
C ASN A 318 9.71 78.55 84.33
N GLY A 319 10.17 78.35 83.07
CA GLY A 319 9.51 78.17 81.73
C GLY A 319 10.37 78.49 80.43
N ASN A 320 10.12 77.75 79.31
CA ASN A 320 10.25 78.05 77.84
C ASN A 320 11.56 78.32 76.98
N VAL A 321 11.72 77.51 75.89
CA VAL A 321 11.80 77.78 74.40
C VAL A 321 13.06 78.42 73.68
N HIS A 322 13.21 78.11 72.35
CA HIS A 322 14.05 78.63 71.23
C HIS A 322 15.44 77.98 70.93
N GLU A 323 16.08 78.10 69.73
CA GLU A 323 15.66 78.00 68.29
C GLU A 323 16.89 77.99 67.32
N ASP A 324 16.69 77.59 66.05
CA ASP A 324 17.46 77.93 64.82
C ASP A 324 18.83 77.27 64.45
N SER A 325 19.23 77.47 63.18
CA SER A 325 20.43 77.13 62.38
C SER A 325 20.37 75.86 61.51
N GLN A 326 20.48 76.07 60.19
CA GLN A 326 20.45 75.05 59.13
C GLN A 326 21.85 74.55 58.73
N SER A 327 21.94 73.31 58.25
CA SER A 327 23.08 72.83 57.46
C SER A 327 22.60 71.83 56.41
N GLU A 328 23.21 71.83 55.21
CA GLU A 328 22.83 70.94 54.12
C GLU A 328 23.24 69.48 54.43
N VAL A 329 22.25 68.60 54.54
CA VAL A 329 22.44 67.15 54.71
C VAL A 329 22.04 66.46 53.41
N ASP A 330 22.94 65.67 52.83
CA ASP A 330 22.60 64.79 51.71
C ASP A 330 21.85 63.55 52.21
N ASP A 331 20.84 63.09 51.45
CA ASP A 331 20.22 61.80 51.75
C ASP A 331 21.13 60.66 51.27
N LEU A 332 22.05 60.26 52.15
CA LEU A 332 23.00 59.17 51.93
C LEU A 332 22.33 57.83 51.58
N THR A 333 21.02 57.66 51.80
CA THR A 333 20.30 56.44 51.40
C THR A 333 20.11 56.27 49.89
N GLN A 334 20.49 57.27 49.09
CA GLN A 334 20.58 57.15 47.63
C GLN A 334 21.75 56.26 47.15
N ILE A 335 22.72 55.94 48.03
CA ILE A 335 23.76 54.94 47.75
C ILE A 335 23.21 53.55 48.09
N VAL A 336 23.18 52.66 47.10
CA VAL A 336 22.75 51.26 47.27
C VAL A 336 23.66 50.57 48.29
N GLY A 337 23.05 50.09 49.38
CA GLY A 337 23.73 49.52 50.54
C GLY A 337 23.59 50.37 51.82
N ILE A 338 23.39 51.68 51.71
CA ILE A 338 23.21 52.58 52.86
C ILE A 338 21.73 52.66 53.26
N GLY A 339 21.27 51.73 54.10
CA GLY A 339 19.96 51.85 54.73
C GLY A 339 19.89 53.01 55.75
N LYS A 340 18.69 53.43 56.15
CA LYS A 340 18.47 54.52 57.15
C LYS A 340 19.26 54.34 58.46
N VAL A 341 19.47 53.11 58.90
CA VAL A 341 20.29 52.78 60.09
C VAL A 341 21.79 53.07 59.85
N PHE A 342 22.30 52.79 58.64
CA PHE A 342 23.67 53.12 58.25
C PHE A 342 23.85 54.63 58.09
N GLN A 343 22.89 55.34 57.49
CA GLN A 343 22.88 56.81 57.42
C GLN A 343 22.95 57.44 58.83
N GLN A 344 22.10 57.01 59.76
CA GLN A 344 22.16 57.45 61.16
C GLN A 344 23.51 57.16 61.84
N THR A 345 24.21 56.09 61.42
CA THR A 345 25.53 55.73 61.97
C THR A 345 26.65 56.57 61.34
N LEU A 346 26.59 56.84 60.03
CA LEU A 346 27.51 57.75 59.32
C LEU A 346 27.38 59.19 59.84
N HIS A 347 26.15 59.65 60.10
CA HIS A 347 25.87 60.95 60.71
C HIS A 347 26.50 61.06 62.12
N LYS A 348 26.39 60.00 62.95
CA LYS A 348 27.08 59.93 64.26
C LYS A 348 28.62 59.95 64.14
N LEU A 349 29.16 59.52 63.00
CA LEU A 349 30.60 59.55 62.68
C LEU A 349 31.05 60.84 61.97
N GLY A 350 30.18 61.85 61.86
CA GLY A 350 30.49 63.16 61.27
C GLY A 350 30.37 63.25 59.74
N VAL A 351 29.75 62.26 59.10
CA VAL A 351 29.62 62.16 57.65
C VAL A 351 28.17 62.45 57.24
N PHE A 352 27.95 63.55 56.51
CA PHE A 352 26.63 64.10 56.18
C PHE A 352 26.45 64.44 54.68
N SER A 353 27.48 64.24 53.86
CA SER A 353 27.47 64.59 52.44
C SER A 353 28.10 63.52 51.53
N PHE A 354 27.61 63.38 50.30
CA PHE A 354 28.19 62.47 49.29
C PHE A 354 29.66 62.77 49.03
N ARG A 355 30.05 64.06 49.07
CA ARG A 355 31.43 64.54 48.90
C ARG A 355 32.41 63.91 49.89
N GLN A 356 31.97 63.65 51.13
CA GLN A 356 32.81 63.03 52.15
C GLN A 356 33.05 61.55 51.87
N ILE A 357 32.01 60.79 51.47
CA ILE A 357 32.13 59.36 51.12
C ILE A 357 32.96 59.18 49.84
N ALA A 358 32.75 60.05 48.84
CA ALA A 358 33.53 60.08 47.60
C ALA A 358 35.04 60.29 47.81
N ALA A 359 35.44 60.82 48.97
CA ALA A 359 36.83 61.11 49.35
C ALA A 359 37.44 60.10 50.35
N PHE A 360 36.73 59.02 50.71
CA PHE A 360 37.27 58.01 51.65
C PHE A 360 38.53 57.32 51.10
N GLY A 361 39.62 57.37 51.87
CA GLY A 361 40.80 56.54 51.65
C GLY A 361 40.71 55.18 52.38
N PRO A 362 41.67 54.26 52.15
CA PRO A 362 41.69 52.95 52.81
C PRO A 362 41.65 53.02 54.35
N SER A 363 42.21 54.07 54.94
CA SER A 363 42.16 54.37 56.37
C SER A 363 40.74 54.65 56.88
N ASP A 364 39.91 55.33 56.10
CA ASP A 364 38.54 55.69 56.48
C ASP A 364 37.58 54.53 56.27
N ILE A 365 37.76 53.76 55.20
CA ILE A 365 37.03 52.49 54.99
C ILE A 365 37.28 51.56 56.19
N ALA A 366 38.54 51.39 56.62
CA ALA A 366 38.89 50.61 57.81
C ALA A 366 38.27 51.18 59.10
N ARG A 367 38.28 52.51 59.28
CA ARG A 367 37.68 53.20 60.44
C ARG A 367 36.18 52.94 60.56
N VAL A 368 35.41 53.05 59.47
CA VAL A 368 33.95 52.85 59.52
C VAL A 368 33.59 51.35 59.54
N ASN A 369 34.33 50.48 58.84
CA ASN A 369 34.20 49.02 58.98
C ASN A 369 34.50 48.50 60.40
N MET A 370 35.24 49.25 61.23
CA MET A 370 35.46 48.87 62.64
C MET A 370 34.22 49.13 63.51
N GLU A 371 33.51 50.24 63.27
CA GLU A 371 32.30 50.61 64.01
C GLU A 371 31.07 49.81 63.56
N LEU A 372 30.97 49.48 62.26
CA LEU A 372 29.93 48.63 61.67
C LEU A 372 30.17 47.13 61.97
N LYS A 373 30.15 46.79 63.26
CA LYS A 373 30.53 45.46 63.80
C LYS A 373 29.83 44.26 63.15
N GLU A 374 28.59 44.43 62.70
CA GLU A 374 27.76 43.34 62.14
C GLU A 374 27.88 43.19 60.60
N PHE A 375 28.39 44.20 59.87
CA PHE A 375 28.30 44.27 58.40
C PHE A 375 29.58 44.80 57.73
N LYS A 376 30.73 44.26 58.13
CA LYS A 376 32.05 44.63 57.59
C LYS A 376 32.18 44.27 56.10
N GLY A 377 32.82 45.14 55.32
CA GLY A 377 33.15 44.90 53.90
C GLY A 377 32.09 45.36 52.89
N ARG A 378 30.87 45.71 53.33
CA ARG A 378 29.80 46.17 52.43
C ARG A 378 30.17 47.40 51.60
N MET A 379 30.97 48.32 52.13
CA MET A 379 31.38 49.52 51.39
C MET A 379 32.19 49.20 50.12
N GLU A 380 32.91 48.09 50.15
CA GLU A 380 33.80 47.60 49.09
C GLU A 380 33.04 46.64 48.15
N GLN A 381 32.12 45.85 48.69
CA GLN A 381 31.27 44.92 47.94
C GLN A 381 30.14 45.61 47.16
N ASP A 382 29.54 46.65 47.74
CA ASP A 382 28.41 47.41 47.18
C ASP A 382 28.89 48.75 46.53
N ASP A 383 30.21 48.95 46.33
CA ASP A 383 30.89 50.17 45.82
C ASP A 383 30.26 51.52 46.24
N TRP A 384 30.34 51.83 47.54
CA TRP A 384 29.77 53.09 48.05
C TRP A 384 30.54 54.33 47.57
N ILE A 385 31.82 54.18 47.18
CA ILE A 385 32.69 55.31 46.81
C ILE A 385 32.49 55.69 45.34
N GLY A 386 32.29 54.73 44.43
CA GLY A 386 31.89 54.98 43.05
C GLY A 386 30.52 55.65 42.99
N GLN A 387 29.52 55.07 43.67
CA GLN A 387 28.17 55.65 43.76
C GLN A 387 28.17 57.06 44.37
N ALA A 388 28.94 57.31 45.44
CA ALA A 388 29.05 58.63 46.04
C ALA A 388 29.65 59.68 45.07
N LYS A 389 30.60 59.28 44.21
CA LYS A 389 31.17 60.17 43.18
C LYS A 389 30.17 60.51 42.10
N GLU A 390 29.38 59.53 41.63
CA GLU A 390 28.36 59.76 40.61
C GLU A 390 27.21 60.63 41.13
N LEU A 391 26.71 60.38 42.35
CA LEU A 391 25.70 61.21 43.00
C LEU A 391 26.21 62.63 43.30
N HIS A 392 27.47 62.78 43.74
CA HIS A 392 28.10 64.08 43.90
C HIS A 392 28.23 64.84 42.57
N PHE A 393 28.67 64.17 41.50
CA PHE A 393 28.75 64.77 40.16
C PHE A 393 27.36 65.20 39.67
N LYS A 394 26.33 64.37 39.88
CA LYS A 394 24.95 64.64 39.50
C LYS A 394 24.29 65.77 40.31
N LYS A 395 24.73 66.03 41.55
CA LYS A 395 24.19 67.11 42.41
C LYS A 395 24.95 68.43 42.31
N TYR A 396 26.27 68.40 42.05
CA TYR A 396 27.12 69.60 42.09
C TYR A 396 27.87 69.90 40.77
N GLY A 397 27.62 69.13 39.69
CA GLY A 397 28.38 69.19 38.44
C GLY A 397 27.87 70.12 37.34
N ASP A 398 26.69 70.72 37.46
CA ASP A 398 26.10 71.58 36.41
C ASP A 398 26.22 73.08 36.72
N SER A 399 27.43 73.61 36.48
CA SER A 399 27.72 75.04 36.35
C SER A 399 28.98 75.25 35.51
N GLY A 400 28.89 74.86 34.23
CA GLY A 400 30.03 74.80 33.30
C GLY A 400 30.27 76.05 32.46
N THR A 401 31.05 75.91 31.38
CA THR A 401 31.08 76.88 30.28
C THR A 401 31.48 76.17 28.98
N THR A 402 30.93 76.61 27.85
CA THR A 402 31.17 76.05 26.51
C THR A 402 32.50 76.51 25.92
N HIS A 403 33.21 75.59 25.25
CA HIS A 403 33.88 75.89 23.99
C HIS A 403 34.16 74.67 23.10
#